data_AF-A0A436CT93-F1
#
_entry.id   AF-A0A436CT93-F1
#
_cell.length_a   1.000
_cell.length_b   1.000
_cell.length_c   1.000
_cell.angle_alpha   90.00
_cell.angle_beta   90.00
_cell.angle_gamma   90.00
#
_symmetry.space_group_name_H-M   'P 1'
#
loop_
_entity.id
_entity.type
_entity.pdbx_description
1 polymer ?
#
loop_
_entity_poly.entity_id
_entity_poly.type
_entity_poly.pdbx_seq_one_letter_code
_entity_poly.pdbx_strand_id
1 'polypeptide(L)'
;MAAADTLAAARPRANRTISWLVFAIAIALIMTTPFLPNYHVRVLNSLLIYILLGIGLNIVIGYTGLLDLGFVAFYAVGAYSYGLLASPQLGLHMPFLLILLVAACLGAVTGILLGIPVLRLRGDYLAIVTLGFGEIIRIIINNLDWLTGGPQGIARLDKASILGIQIARPIDFFWLLLITVLIVGTVVWRLERSILGKAWAAIREDQDAARGIGINTTNAKLAAFATSATIGSIAGAIFAASQRFVSPESFTLQESVLIVLMIVVGGIGNIFGIVAGAAILILLPELLREFAEWRILFLGLLMISLIIARPAGIVPRSFGPEKLIRGLFGK
;
A
#
# COMPACT_ATOMS: atom_id res chain seq x y z
N MET A 1 -50.94 -17.03 -9.87
CA MET A 1 -50.75 -17.22 -8.42
C MET A 1 -50.22 -18.63 -8.24
N ALA A 2 -49.06 -18.78 -7.59
CA ALA A 2 -48.22 -20.00 -7.45
C ALA A 2 -47.36 -20.40 -8.66
N ALA A 3 -46.08 -19.96 -8.64
CA ALA A 3 -44.87 -20.66 -9.15
C ALA A 3 -43.64 -19.72 -9.31
N ALA A 4 -43.38 -18.83 -8.34
CA ALA A 4 -42.20 -17.93 -8.39
C ALA A 4 -41.29 -18.03 -7.15
N ASP A 5 -41.56 -18.98 -6.25
CA ASP A 5 -40.73 -19.25 -5.07
C ASP A 5 -40.05 -20.60 -5.27
N THR A 6 -38.75 -20.63 -5.63
CA THR A 6 -37.82 -21.75 -5.32
C THR A 6 -36.38 -21.55 -5.79
N LEU A 7 -36.01 -20.48 -6.50
CA LEU A 7 -34.59 -20.19 -6.78
C LEU A 7 -33.97 -19.30 -5.70
N ALA A 8 -34.11 -19.71 -4.44
CA ALA A 8 -33.21 -19.28 -3.39
C ALA A 8 -31.84 -19.95 -3.63
N ALA A 9 -31.06 -19.38 -4.55
CA ALA A 9 -29.69 -19.80 -4.80
C ALA A 9 -28.95 -19.89 -3.46
N ALA A 10 -28.56 -21.10 -3.08
CA ALA A 10 -27.77 -21.36 -1.89
C ALA A 10 -26.51 -20.49 -1.95
N ARG A 11 -26.51 -19.39 -1.20
CA ARG A 11 -25.33 -18.52 -1.07
C ARG A 11 -24.20 -19.41 -0.57
N PRO A 12 -23.03 -19.49 -1.25
CA PRO A 12 -21.97 -20.38 -0.83
C PRO A 12 -21.56 -20.00 0.59
N ARG A 13 -21.90 -20.86 1.56
CA ARG A 13 -21.37 -20.76 2.93
C ARG A 13 -19.86 -20.82 2.77
N ALA A 14 -19.17 -19.71 3.04
CA ALA A 14 -17.72 -19.71 3.17
C ALA A 14 -17.38 -20.86 4.13
N ASN A 15 -16.69 -21.88 3.61
CA ASN A 15 -16.53 -23.13 4.32
C ASN A 15 -15.71 -22.83 5.58
N ARG A 16 -16.35 -22.89 6.75
CA ARG A 16 -15.78 -22.48 8.05
C ARG A 16 -14.39 -23.06 8.27
N THR A 17 -14.19 -24.30 7.86
CA THR A 17 -12.91 -25.02 7.89
C THR A 17 -11.82 -24.32 7.08
N ILE A 18 -12.12 -23.82 5.87
CA ILE A 18 -11.15 -23.11 5.01
C ILE A 18 -10.75 -21.78 5.66
N SER A 19 -11.70 -21.04 6.24
CA SER A 19 -11.40 -19.79 6.95
C SER A 19 -10.50 -20.02 8.17
N TRP A 20 -10.76 -21.10 8.93
CA TRP A 20 -9.90 -21.49 10.06
C TRP A 20 -8.51 -21.95 9.60
N LEU A 21 -8.41 -22.70 8.51
CA LEU A 21 -7.12 -23.13 7.94
C LEU A 21 -6.27 -21.93 7.48
N VAL A 22 -6.86 -20.99 6.73
CA VAL A 22 -6.17 -19.77 6.29
C VAL A 22 -5.68 -18.95 7.48
N PHE A 23 -6.54 -18.80 8.51
CA PHE A 23 -6.18 -18.07 9.72
C PHE A 23 -5.07 -18.77 10.52
N ALA A 24 -5.14 -20.09 10.67
CA ALA A 24 -4.13 -20.90 11.34
C ALA A 24 -2.78 -20.85 10.60
N ILE A 25 -2.79 -20.92 9.27
CA ILE A 25 -1.58 -20.79 8.44
C ILE A 25 -0.97 -19.40 8.59
N ALA A 26 -1.78 -18.34 8.56
CA ALA A 26 -1.29 -16.96 8.75
C ALA A 26 -0.64 -16.78 10.12
N ILE A 27 -1.28 -17.29 11.20
CA ILE A 27 -0.70 -17.25 12.55
C ILE A 27 0.57 -18.07 12.63
N ALA A 28 0.58 -19.29 12.08
CA ALA A 28 1.76 -20.14 12.07
C ALA A 28 2.93 -19.43 11.36
N LEU A 29 2.68 -18.81 10.20
CA LEU A 29 3.71 -18.06 9.48
C LEU A 29 4.28 -16.92 10.33
N ILE A 30 3.40 -16.13 10.99
CA ILE A 30 3.80 -15.03 11.88
C ILE A 30 4.60 -15.56 13.09
N MET A 31 4.19 -16.67 13.70
CA MET A 31 4.87 -17.24 14.87
C MET A 31 6.20 -17.89 14.52
N THR A 32 6.40 -18.32 13.27
CA THR A 32 7.69 -18.87 12.82
C THR A 32 8.73 -17.81 12.48
N THR A 33 8.33 -16.55 12.23
CA THR A 33 9.27 -15.49 11.80
C THR A 33 10.41 -15.19 12.78
N PRO A 34 10.25 -15.27 14.12
CA PRO A 34 11.37 -15.04 15.04
C PRO A 34 12.48 -16.09 14.95
N PHE A 35 12.18 -17.27 14.39
CA PHE A 35 13.13 -18.36 14.23
C PHE A 35 13.85 -18.33 12.88
N LEU A 36 13.47 -17.42 11.99
CA LEU A 36 14.07 -17.30 10.66
C LEU A 36 15.38 -16.50 10.71
N PRO A 37 16.36 -16.82 9.82
CA PRO A 37 17.53 -15.99 9.61
C PRO A 37 17.15 -14.54 9.25
N ASN A 38 17.99 -13.57 9.68
CA ASN A 38 17.79 -12.14 9.45
C ASN A 38 17.52 -11.77 7.98
N TYR A 39 18.09 -12.54 7.04
CA TYR A 39 17.85 -12.37 5.62
C TYR A 39 16.37 -12.52 5.26
N HIS A 40 15.74 -13.64 5.63
CA HIS A 40 14.33 -13.89 5.35
C HIS A 40 13.42 -12.92 6.10
N VAL A 41 13.81 -12.49 7.31
CA VAL A 41 13.07 -11.44 8.04
C VAL A 41 13.07 -10.11 7.28
N ARG A 42 14.17 -9.74 6.61
CA ARG A 42 14.21 -8.54 5.75
C ARG A 42 13.29 -8.67 4.54
N VAL A 43 13.24 -9.83 3.91
CA VAL A 43 12.30 -10.11 2.81
C VAL A 43 10.85 -9.94 3.29
N LEU A 44 10.52 -10.47 4.48
CA LEU A 44 9.19 -10.31 5.08
C LEU A 44 8.89 -8.85 5.46
N ASN A 45 9.88 -8.08 5.90
CA ASN A 45 9.72 -6.64 6.13
C ASN A 45 9.40 -5.90 4.82
N SER A 46 10.12 -6.20 3.74
CA SER A 46 9.81 -5.67 2.40
C SER A 46 8.39 -6.03 2.00
N LEU A 47 7.98 -7.29 2.17
CA LEU A 47 6.61 -7.73 1.90
C LEU A 47 5.58 -6.88 2.67
N LEU A 48 5.78 -6.66 3.97
CA LEU A 48 4.86 -5.85 4.79
C LEU A 48 4.83 -4.38 4.36
N ILE A 49 5.97 -3.80 3.96
CA ILE A 49 6.02 -2.44 3.41
C ILE A 49 5.20 -2.35 2.12
N TYR A 50 5.36 -3.30 1.19
CA TYR A 50 4.57 -3.32 -0.04
C TYR A 50 3.08 -3.59 0.20
N ILE A 51 2.72 -4.40 1.20
CA ILE A 51 1.32 -4.54 1.63
C ILE A 51 0.77 -3.19 2.10
N LEU A 52 1.53 -2.45 2.91
CA LEU A 52 1.12 -1.13 3.41
C LEU A 52 0.96 -0.11 2.26
N LEU A 53 1.90 -0.09 1.32
CA LEU A 53 1.84 0.73 0.11
C LEU A 53 0.63 0.37 -0.75
N GLY A 54 0.39 -0.92 -0.98
CA GLY A 54 -0.76 -1.41 -1.71
C GLY A 54 -2.09 -1.03 -1.04
N ILE A 55 -2.19 -1.13 0.28
CA ILE A 55 -3.38 -0.70 1.05
C ILE A 55 -3.63 0.80 0.85
N GLY A 56 -2.58 1.63 0.89
CA GLY A 56 -2.68 3.07 0.62
C GLY A 56 -3.21 3.37 -0.78
N LEU A 57 -2.53 2.85 -1.80
CA LEU A 57 -2.88 3.07 -3.20
C LEU A 57 -4.26 2.51 -3.58
N ASN A 58 -4.69 1.42 -2.92
CA ASN A 58 -6.02 0.85 -3.14
C ASN A 58 -7.17 1.79 -2.74
N ILE A 59 -6.94 2.82 -1.93
CA ILE A 59 -7.95 3.85 -1.65
C ILE A 59 -8.27 4.64 -2.93
N VAL A 60 -7.24 5.06 -3.66
CA VAL A 60 -7.38 5.87 -4.88
C VAL A 60 -7.85 5.01 -6.04
N ILE A 61 -7.14 3.92 -6.33
CA ILE A 61 -7.45 3.03 -7.45
C ILE A 61 -8.70 2.19 -7.16
N GLY A 62 -8.72 1.49 -6.03
CA GLY A 62 -9.74 0.50 -5.73
C GLY A 62 -11.09 1.09 -5.35
N TYR A 63 -11.10 2.08 -4.45
CA TYR A 63 -12.36 2.64 -3.96
C TYR A 63 -12.88 3.80 -4.81
N THR A 64 -12.00 4.67 -5.30
CA THR A 64 -12.40 5.89 -6.03
C THR A 64 -12.40 5.69 -7.56
N GLY A 65 -11.66 4.70 -8.08
CA GLY A 65 -11.55 4.46 -9.53
C GLY A 65 -10.57 5.37 -10.26
N LEU A 66 -9.67 6.01 -9.52
CA LEU A 66 -8.70 6.95 -10.08
C LEU A 66 -7.36 6.23 -10.26
N LEU A 67 -6.79 6.31 -11.45
CA LEU A 67 -5.47 5.73 -11.71
C LEU A 67 -4.39 6.65 -11.14
N ASP A 68 -3.48 6.11 -10.32
CA ASP A 68 -2.35 6.83 -9.76
C ASP A 68 -1.07 6.03 -9.99
N LEU A 69 -0.30 6.45 -11.02
CA LEU A 69 1.02 5.89 -11.34
C LEU A 69 2.14 6.65 -10.62
N GLY A 70 1.81 7.73 -9.92
CA GLY A 70 2.74 8.59 -9.19
C GLY A 70 2.91 8.22 -7.72
N PHE A 71 2.31 7.13 -7.26
CA PHE A 71 2.22 6.79 -5.84
C PHE A 71 3.58 6.73 -5.12
N VAL A 72 4.64 6.35 -5.85
CA VAL A 72 6.02 6.35 -5.34
C VAL A 72 6.50 7.72 -4.83
N ALA A 73 5.89 8.82 -5.28
CA ALA A 73 6.13 10.17 -4.77
C ALA A 73 5.86 10.27 -3.28
N PHE A 74 4.71 9.75 -2.83
CA PHE A 74 4.29 9.80 -1.43
C PHE A 74 5.18 8.91 -0.56
N TYR A 75 5.62 7.79 -1.11
CA TYR A 75 6.61 6.92 -0.51
C TYR A 75 7.95 7.64 -0.32
N ALA A 76 8.43 8.35 -1.34
CA ALA A 76 9.65 9.16 -1.29
C ALA A 76 9.54 10.30 -0.26
N VAL A 77 8.43 11.04 -0.25
CA VAL A 77 8.19 12.13 0.71
C VAL A 77 8.31 11.63 2.14
N GLY A 78 7.73 10.47 2.46
CA GLY A 78 7.83 9.88 3.78
C GLY A 78 9.25 9.44 4.14
N ALA A 79 9.93 8.77 3.22
CA ALA A 79 11.28 8.28 3.43
C ALA A 79 12.29 9.42 3.63
N TYR A 80 12.19 10.49 2.84
CA TYR A 80 13.02 11.68 2.99
C TYR A 80 12.61 12.55 4.18
N SER A 81 11.35 12.53 4.62
CA SER A 81 10.96 13.15 5.89
C SER A 81 11.69 12.50 7.06
N TYR A 82 11.77 11.16 7.08
CA TYR A 82 12.60 10.46 8.06
C TYR A 82 14.09 10.74 7.85
N GLY A 83 14.54 10.68 6.59
CA GLY A 83 15.90 10.99 6.19
C GLY A 83 16.39 12.32 6.74
N LEU A 84 15.61 13.39 6.61
CA LEU A 84 16.01 14.74 7.01
C LEU A 84 15.92 14.97 8.53
N LEU A 85 14.90 14.40 9.20
CA LEU A 85 14.65 14.66 10.63
C LEU A 85 15.44 13.75 11.58
N ALA A 86 15.87 12.58 11.09
CA ALA A 86 16.64 11.58 11.83
C ALA A 86 18.09 11.49 11.34
N SER A 87 18.67 12.60 10.89
CA SER A 87 20.04 12.62 10.38
C SER A 87 20.79 13.90 10.73
N PRO A 88 22.13 13.89 10.58
CA PRO A 88 22.96 15.07 10.79
C PRO A 88 22.66 16.25 9.86
N GLN A 89 21.91 16.04 8.77
CA GLN A 89 21.58 17.07 7.77
C GLN A 89 20.87 18.27 8.40
N LEU A 90 19.83 18.02 9.21
CA LEU A 90 19.13 19.07 9.97
C LEU A 90 19.56 19.12 11.45
N GLY A 91 20.21 18.08 11.95
CA GLY A 91 20.69 18.00 13.33
C GLY A 91 19.59 17.90 14.40
N LEU A 92 18.32 17.71 14.01
CA LEU A 92 17.17 17.71 14.93
C LEU A 92 17.05 16.42 15.76
N HIS A 93 17.43 15.27 15.20
CA HIS A 93 17.39 13.94 15.85
C HIS A 93 16.06 13.66 16.59
N MET A 94 14.93 13.89 15.90
CA MET A 94 13.60 13.77 16.50
C MET A 94 13.24 12.32 16.84
N PRO A 95 12.36 12.10 17.85
CA PRO A 95 11.89 10.76 18.17
C PRO A 95 11.09 10.15 17.02
N PHE A 96 11.27 8.85 16.79
CA PHE A 96 10.69 8.11 15.66
C PHE A 96 9.18 8.33 15.47
N LEU A 97 8.40 8.30 16.55
CA LEU A 97 6.94 8.49 16.47
C LEU A 97 6.54 9.90 16.00
N LEU A 98 7.29 10.93 16.41
CA LEU A 98 7.03 12.29 15.96
C LEU A 98 7.35 12.43 14.48
N ILE A 99 8.45 11.83 14.02
CA ILE A 99 8.80 11.79 12.61
C ILE A 99 7.72 11.07 11.80
N LEU A 100 7.17 9.96 12.31
CA LEU A 100 6.08 9.24 11.65
C LEU A 100 4.83 10.13 11.49
N LEU A 101 4.49 10.92 12.51
CA LEU A 101 3.39 11.88 12.45
C LEU A 101 3.67 12.99 11.44
N VAL A 102 4.89 13.55 11.44
CA VAL A 102 5.29 14.60 10.50
C VAL A 102 5.26 14.06 9.06
N ALA A 103 5.80 12.86 8.82
CA ALA A 103 5.74 12.19 7.53
C ALA A 103 4.29 11.94 7.08
N ALA A 104 3.41 11.52 8.00
CA ALA A 104 1.97 11.35 7.71
C ALA A 104 1.30 12.66 7.28
N CYS A 105 1.61 13.78 7.97
CA CYS A 105 1.10 15.10 7.65
C CYS A 105 1.65 15.64 6.32
N LEU A 106 2.96 15.50 6.07
CA LEU A 106 3.58 15.88 4.80
C LEU A 106 3.05 15.03 3.64
N GLY A 107 2.79 13.75 3.87
CA GLY A 107 2.07 12.87 2.95
C GLY A 107 0.68 13.42 2.63
N ALA A 108 -0.13 13.76 3.64
CA ALA A 108 -1.46 14.34 3.42
C ALA A 108 -1.40 15.62 2.59
N VAL A 109 -0.47 16.53 2.92
CA VAL A 109 -0.30 17.81 2.22
C VAL A 109 0.12 17.58 0.77
N THR A 110 1.09 16.70 0.52
CA THR A 110 1.54 16.38 -0.84
C THR A 110 0.46 15.66 -1.65
N GLY A 111 -0.35 14.81 -1.01
CA GLY A 111 -1.54 14.20 -1.61
C GLY A 111 -2.59 15.23 -2.01
N ILE A 112 -2.88 16.21 -1.16
CA ILE A 112 -3.78 17.33 -1.50
C ILE A 112 -3.20 18.17 -2.65
N LEU A 113 -1.90 18.46 -2.59
CA LEU A 113 -1.19 19.23 -3.62
C LEU A 113 -1.28 18.55 -4.99
N LEU A 114 -1.06 17.23 -5.07
CA LEU A 114 -1.29 16.46 -6.29
C LEU A 114 -2.77 16.41 -6.67
N GLY A 115 -3.65 16.29 -5.68
CA GLY A 115 -5.09 16.21 -5.88
C GLY A 115 -5.65 17.43 -6.63
N ILE A 116 -5.19 18.64 -6.33
CA ILE A 116 -5.68 19.91 -6.91
C ILE A 116 -5.63 19.95 -8.45
N PRO A 117 -4.48 19.76 -9.14
CA PRO A 117 -4.42 19.77 -10.60
C PRO A 117 -5.18 18.58 -11.21
N VAL A 118 -5.21 17.46 -10.49
CA VAL A 118 -5.85 16.21 -10.88
C VAL A 118 -7.39 16.31 -10.91
N LEU A 119 -7.99 17.22 -10.15
CA LEU A 119 -9.47 17.35 -10.05
C LEU A 119 -10.17 17.51 -11.41
N ARG A 120 -9.47 18.09 -12.38
CA ARG A 120 -10.01 18.38 -13.72
C ARG A 120 -9.76 17.26 -14.74
N LEU A 121 -9.00 16.23 -14.37
CA LEU A 121 -8.57 15.16 -15.28
C LEU A 121 -9.35 13.87 -15.02
N ARG A 122 -9.44 13.03 -16.06
CA ARG A 122 -10.11 11.73 -16.03
C ARG A 122 -9.29 10.69 -16.80
N GLY A 123 -9.45 9.42 -16.43
CA GLY A 123 -8.85 8.28 -17.14
C GLY A 123 -7.35 8.42 -17.32
N ASP A 124 -6.88 8.23 -18.55
CA ASP A 124 -5.45 8.16 -18.87
C ASP A 124 -4.71 9.48 -18.63
N TYR A 125 -5.38 10.62 -18.80
CA TYR A 125 -4.79 11.93 -18.49
C TYR A 125 -4.40 12.05 -17.01
N LEU A 126 -5.17 11.43 -16.13
CA LEU A 126 -4.85 11.40 -14.71
C LEU A 126 -3.59 10.55 -14.45
N ALA A 127 -3.45 9.43 -15.15
CA ALA A 127 -2.28 8.57 -15.05
C ALA A 127 -0.99 9.30 -15.46
N ILE A 128 -1.05 10.06 -16.55
CA ILE A 128 0.10 10.82 -17.08
C ILE A 128 0.53 11.89 -16.07
N VAL A 129 -0.42 12.62 -15.49
CA VAL A 129 -0.10 13.69 -14.53
C VAL A 129 0.43 13.15 -13.21
N THR A 130 -0.11 12.04 -12.71
CA THR A 130 0.42 11.40 -11.49
C THR A 130 1.83 10.86 -11.71
N LEU A 131 2.09 10.20 -12.85
CA LEU A 131 3.44 9.77 -13.24
C LEU A 131 4.40 10.96 -13.28
N GLY A 132 4.02 12.05 -13.95
CA GLY A 132 4.82 13.27 -14.02
C GLY A 132 5.12 13.85 -12.64
N PHE A 133 4.14 13.87 -11.73
CA PHE A 133 4.35 14.31 -10.35
C PHE A 133 5.36 13.44 -9.61
N GLY A 134 5.29 12.12 -9.75
CA GLY A 134 6.28 11.22 -9.15
C GLY A 134 7.70 11.46 -9.66
N GLU A 135 7.84 11.68 -10.97
CA GLU A 135 9.14 12.01 -11.56
C GLU A 135 9.62 13.40 -11.11
N ILE A 136 8.74 14.40 -11.00
CA ILE A 136 9.07 15.73 -10.48
C ILE A 136 9.61 15.62 -9.05
N ILE A 137 8.94 14.86 -8.16
CA ILE A 137 9.43 14.67 -6.80
C ILE A 137 10.80 14.00 -6.79
N ARG A 138 11.02 12.97 -7.63
CA ARG A 138 12.34 12.32 -7.75
C ARG A 138 13.41 13.29 -8.24
N ILE A 139 13.11 14.11 -9.24
CA ILE A 139 14.02 15.13 -9.78
C ILE A 139 14.35 16.18 -8.71
N ILE A 140 13.35 16.67 -7.97
CA ILE A 140 13.56 17.61 -6.86
C ILE A 140 14.52 17.01 -5.85
N ILE A 141 14.25 15.79 -5.39
CA ILE A 141 15.10 15.09 -4.43
C ILE A 141 16.52 14.92 -4.98
N ASN A 142 16.68 14.60 -6.27
CA ASN A 142 17.98 14.35 -6.88
C ASN A 142 18.79 15.63 -7.15
N ASN A 143 18.15 16.81 -7.25
CA ASN A 143 18.82 18.09 -7.52
C ASN A 143 18.96 18.98 -6.26
N LEU A 144 18.28 18.65 -5.16
CA LEU A 144 18.39 19.37 -3.88
C LEU A 144 19.64 18.92 -3.08
N ASP A 145 20.81 18.93 -3.71
CA ASP A 145 22.06 18.38 -3.17
C ASP A 145 22.36 18.85 -1.73
N TRP A 146 22.14 20.13 -1.46
CA TRP A 146 22.41 20.75 -0.15
C TRP A 146 21.52 20.20 0.99
N LEU A 147 20.33 19.68 0.68
CA LEU A 147 19.36 19.21 1.66
C LEU A 147 19.27 17.67 1.68
N THR A 148 19.14 17.05 0.50
CA THR A 148 18.87 15.62 0.36
C THR A 148 20.13 14.77 0.13
N GLY A 149 21.28 15.41 -0.10
CA GLY A 149 22.49 14.72 -0.55
C GLY A 149 22.44 14.32 -2.03
N GLY A 150 21.42 14.75 -2.78
CA GLY A 150 21.31 14.51 -4.21
C GLY A 150 21.32 13.01 -4.56
N PRO A 151 22.07 12.59 -5.59
CA PRO A 151 22.20 11.18 -5.97
C PRO A 151 22.80 10.29 -4.87
N GLN A 152 23.63 10.84 -3.98
CA GLN A 152 24.24 10.07 -2.89
C GLN A 152 23.21 9.67 -1.82
N GLY A 153 22.11 10.40 -1.73
CA GLY A 153 21.09 10.22 -0.71
C GLY A 153 21.57 10.56 0.70
N ILE A 154 20.79 10.10 1.69
CA ILE A 154 21.03 10.35 3.10
C ILE A 154 21.40 9.04 3.79
N ALA A 155 22.62 8.97 4.32
CA ALA A 155 23.13 7.85 5.10
C ALA A 155 23.23 8.17 6.59
N ARG A 156 23.53 7.14 7.40
CA ARG A 156 23.71 7.25 8.86
C ARG A 156 22.46 7.79 9.57
N LEU A 157 21.29 7.31 9.16
CA LEU A 157 20.04 7.64 9.82
C LEU A 157 20.01 7.07 11.24
N ASP A 158 19.43 7.83 12.16
CA ASP A 158 19.29 7.44 13.55
C ASP A 158 18.50 6.14 13.71
N LYS A 159 18.82 5.42 14.78
CA LYS A 159 18.07 4.23 15.16
C LYS A 159 16.67 4.65 15.61
N ALA A 160 15.65 4.01 15.04
CA ALA A 160 14.29 4.16 15.52
C ALA A 160 14.20 3.74 16.99
N SER A 161 13.50 4.53 17.80
CA SER A 161 13.18 4.16 19.18
C SER A 161 11.73 4.51 19.50
N ILE A 162 11.04 3.60 20.18
CA ILE A 162 9.67 3.80 20.65
C ILE A 162 9.70 3.77 22.17
N LEU A 163 9.37 4.90 22.80
CA LEU A 163 9.27 5.03 24.26
C LEU A 163 10.53 4.51 25.00
N GLY A 164 11.72 4.74 24.44
CA GLY A 164 13.00 4.30 25.00
C GLY A 164 13.48 2.91 24.56
N ILE A 165 12.62 2.11 23.90
CA ILE A 165 13.00 0.80 23.33
C ILE A 165 13.57 1.02 21.94
N GLN A 166 14.84 0.62 21.73
CA GLN A 166 15.49 0.74 20.43
C GLN A 166 15.00 -0.35 19.47
N ILE A 167 14.57 0.07 18.28
CA ILE A 167 14.17 -0.79 17.17
C ILE A 167 15.36 -0.85 16.22
N ALA A 168 16.17 -1.89 16.39
CA ALA A 168 17.44 -2.01 15.67
C ALA A 168 17.53 -3.29 14.85
N ARG A 169 16.86 -4.37 15.28
CA ARG A 169 16.95 -5.67 14.62
C ARG A 169 15.86 -5.79 13.56
N PRO A 170 16.08 -6.56 12.48
CA PRO A 170 15.06 -6.81 11.47
C PRO A 170 13.74 -7.34 12.06
N ILE A 171 13.81 -8.17 13.10
CA ILE A 171 12.62 -8.72 13.78
C ILE A 171 11.84 -7.65 14.54
N ASP A 172 12.49 -6.61 15.08
CA ASP A 172 11.80 -5.52 15.77
C ASP A 172 10.99 -4.70 14.75
N PHE A 173 11.54 -4.47 13.55
CA PHE A 173 10.82 -3.86 12.42
C PHE A 173 9.69 -4.73 11.89
N PHE A 174 9.83 -6.05 11.90
CA PHE A 174 8.76 -6.97 11.51
C PHE A 174 7.51 -6.77 12.36
N TRP A 175 7.67 -6.76 13.70
CA TRP A 175 6.55 -6.54 14.61
C TRP A 175 5.93 -5.16 14.45
N LEU A 176 6.77 -4.12 14.30
CA LEU A 176 6.30 -2.77 14.04
C LEU A 176 5.47 -2.68 12.77
N LEU A 177 5.99 -3.20 11.65
CA LEU A 177 5.31 -3.20 10.36
C LEU A 177 4.02 -4.01 10.39
N LEU A 178 4.03 -5.18 11.04
CA LEU A 178 2.84 -6.02 11.20
C LEU A 178 1.75 -5.26 11.95
N ILE A 179 2.09 -4.62 13.08
CA ILE A 179 1.15 -3.80 13.85
C ILE A 179 0.64 -2.63 13.00
N THR A 180 1.52 -1.93 12.28
CA THR A 180 1.12 -0.82 11.40
C THR A 180 0.18 -1.29 10.30
N VAL A 181 0.45 -2.42 9.63
CA VAL A 181 -0.43 -3.01 8.60
C VAL A 181 -1.78 -3.39 9.19
N LEU A 182 -1.83 -3.98 10.39
CA LEU A 182 -3.10 -4.34 11.04
C LEU A 182 -3.92 -3.10 11.41
N ILE A 183 -3.28 -2.07 11.97
CA ILE A 183 -3.93 -0.80 12.33
C ILE A 183 -4.45 -0.12 11.06
N VAL A 184 -3.60 0.11 10.07
CA VAL A 184 -3.97 0.79 8.82
C VAL A 184 -5.01 -0.01 8.06
N GLY A 185 -4.86 -1.33 7.94
CA GLY A 185 -5.85 -2.21 7.32
C GLY A 185 -7.21 -2.12 8.01
N THR A 186 -7.25 -2.08 9.34
CA THR A 186 -8.50 -1.91 10.10
C THR A 186 -9.12 -0.53 9.89
N VAL A 187 -8.31 0.52 9.89
CA VAL A 187 -8.75 1.91 9.63
C VAL A 187 -9.33 2.02 8.23
N VAL A 188 -8.63 1.51 7.22
CA VAL A 188 -9.08 1.53 5.81
C VAL A 188 -10.33 0.70 5.62
N TRP A 189 -10.44 -0.47 6.28
CA TRP A 189 -11.65 -1.28 6.26
C TRP A 189 -12.86 -0.56 6.87
N ARG A 190 -12.67 0.20 7.96
CA ARG A 190 -13.73 1.07 8.50
C ARG A 190 -14.04 2.25 7.58
N LEU A 191 -13.03 2.83 6.95
CA LEU A 191 -13.17 3.98 6.06
C LEU A 191 -13.97 3.60 4.81
N GLU A 192 -13.76 2.41 4.25
CA GLU A 192 -14.54 1.85 3.14
C GLU A 192 -16.06 1.82 3.46
N ARG A 193 -16.43 1.53 4.72
CA ARG A 193 -17.83 1.43 5.17
C ARG A 193 -18.43 2.77 5.59
N SER A 194 -17.59 3.80 5.72
CA SER A 194 -18.00 5.14 6.14
C SER A 194 -18.72 5.89 5.01
N ILE A 195 -19.24 7.08 5.32
CA ILE A 195 -19.86 7.98 4.33
C ILE A 195 -18.85 8.36 3.23
N LEU A 196 -17.59 8.58 3.58
CA LEU A 196 -16.52 8.88 2.63
C LEU A 196 -16.28 7.70 1.68
N GLY A 197 -16.23 6.47 2.21
CA GLY A 197 -16.09 5.26 1.39
C GLY A 197 -17.24 5.06 0.41
N LYS A 198 -18.48 5.33 0.85
CA LYS A 198 -19.66 5.32 -0.04
C LYS A 198 -19.60 6.40 -1.10
N ALA A 199 -19.11 7.60 -0.76
CA ALA A 199 -18.91 8.68 -1.72
C ALA A 199 -17.85 8.32 -2.78
N TRP A 200 -16.74 7.69 -2.38
CA TRP A 200 -15.73 7.17 -3.31
C TRP A 200 -16.30 6.10 -4.23
N ALA A 201 -17.07 5.16 -3.67
CA ALA A 201 -17.73 4.13 -4.47
C ALA A 201 -18.68 4.76 -5.51
N ALA A 202 -19.47 5.77 -5.13
CA ALA A 202 -20.33 6.49 -6.06
C ALA A 202 -19.55 7.19 -7.18
N ILE A 203 -18.42 7.84 -6.84
CA ILE A 203 -17.54 8.49 -7.82
C ILE A 203 -16.95 7.48 -8.82
N ARG A 204 -16.60 6.28 -8.35
CA ARG A 204 -16.07 5.22 -9.21
C ARG A 204 -17.08 4.75 -10.24
N GLU A 205 -18.35 4.61 -9.85
CA GLU A 205 -19.39 4.15 -10.78
C GLU A 205 -19.75 5.24 -11.80
N ASP A 206 -20.09 6.44 -11.34
CA ASP A 206 -20.35 7.59 -12.20
C ASP A 206 -20.15 8.91 -11.43
N GLN A 207 -19.12 9.65 -11.80
CA GLN A 207 -18.77 10.92 -11.17
C GLN A 207 -19.84 12.00 -11.38
N ASP A 208 -20.49 12.06 -12.54
CA ASP A 208 -21.46 13.09 -12.87
C ASP A 208 -22.81 12.78 -12.21
N ALA A 209 -23.19 11.50 -12.13
CA ALA A 209 -24.34 11.06 -11.32
C ALA A 209 -24.12 11.32 -9.82
N ALA A 210 -22.92 11.06 -9.30
CA ALA A 210 -22.57 11.34 -7.90
C ALA A 210 -22.74 12.84 -7.57
N ARG A 211 -22.36 13.74 -8.50
CA ARG A 211 -22.61 15.19 -8.35
C ARG A 211 -24.10 15.51 -8.37
N GLY A 212 -24.88 14.85 -9.23
CA GLY A 212 -26.33 15.05 -9.35
C GLY A 212 -27.09 14.76 -8.05
N ILE A 213 -26.61 13.84 -7.22
CA ILE A 213 -27.19 13.53 -5.89
C ILE A 213 -26.57 14.33 -4.74
N GLY A 214 -25.75 15.35 -5.04
CA GLY A 214 -25.20 16.27 -4.04
C GLY A 214 -23.86 15.88 -3.40
N ILE A 215 -23.15 14.86 -3.92
CA ILE A 215 -21.82 14.50 -3.42
C ILE A 215 -20.79 15.53 -3.89
N ASN A 216 -20.08 16.15 -2.96
CA ASN A 216 -18.93 16.99 -3.27
C ASN A 216 -17.75 16.13 -3.74
N THR A 217 -17.73 15.84 -5.04
CA THR A 217 -16.69 15.01 -5.68
C THR A 217 -15.29 15.57 -5.50
N THR A 218 -15.13 16.89 -5.41
CA THR A 218 -13.83 17.52 -5.20
C THR A 218 -13.24 17.14 -3.85
N ASN A 219 -13.98 17.37 -2.76
CA ASN A 219 -13.51 17.05 -1.41
C ASN A 219 -13.31 15.55 -1.23
N ALA A 220 -14.19 14.73 -1.82
CA ALA A 220 -14.04 13.28 -1.78
C ALA A 220 -12.74 12.83 -2.48
N LYS A 221 -12.42 13.35 -3.67
CA LYS A 221 -11.16 13.02 -4.36
C LYS A 221 -9.93 13.49 -3.58
N LEU A 222 -9.95 14.72 -3.05
CA LEU A 222 -8.85 15.24 -2.23
C LEU A 222 -8.64 14.39 -0.97
N ALA A 223 -9.72 13.95 -0.31
CA ALA A 223 -9.64 13.05 0.83
C ALA A 223 -9.05 11.68 0.45
N ALA A 224 -9.37 11.14 -0.73
CA ALA A 224 -8.79 9.89 -1.22
C ALA A 224 -7.26 10.03 -1.42
N PHE A 225 -6.82 11.08 -2.10
CA PHE A 225 -5.38 11.32 -2.29
C PHE A 225 -4.65 11.60 -0.97
N ALA A 226 -5.23 12.43 -0.09
CA ALA A 226 -4.64 12.73 1.21
C ALA A 226 -4.45 11.46 2.06
N THR A 227 -5.50 10.64 2.20
CA THR A 227 -5.45 9.41 3.02
C THR A 227 -4.49 8.37 2.43
N SER A 228 -4.49 8.20 1.10
CA SER A 228 -3.56 7.34 0.39
C SER A 228 -2.11 7.78 0.56
N ALA A 229 -1.83 9.07 0.34
CA ALA A 229 -0.50 9.65 0.47
C ALA A 229 0.03 9.57 1.90
N THR A 230 -0.81 9.79 2.91
CA THR A 230 -0.45 9.58 4.32
C THR A 230 0.03 8.16 4.59
N ILE A 231 -0.69 7.14 4.10
CA ILE A 231 -0.28 5.74 4.28
C ILE A 231 1.03 5.45 3.54
N GLY A 232 1.18 5.97 2.31
CA GLY A 232 2.41 5.85 1.53
C GLY A 232 3.62 6.49 2.23
N SER A 233 3.45 7.68 2.82
CA SER A 233 4.51 8.35 3.55
C SER A 233 4.86 7.68 4.89
N ILE A 234 3.89 7.11 5.60
CA ILE A 234 4.15 6.27 6.78
C ILE A 234 5.01 5.07 6.38
N ALA A 235 4.68 4.39 5.28
CA ALA A 235 5.49 3.28 4.76
C ALA A 235 6.91 3.72 4.40
N GLY A 236 7.06 4.89 3.78
CA GLY A 236 8.34 5.52 3.44
C GLY A 236 9.21 5.78 4.66
N ALA A 237 8.65 6.38 5.70
CA ALA A 237 9.39 6.67 6.92
C ALA A 237 9.88 5.39 7.61
N ILE A 238 9.04 4.35 7.68
CA ILE A 238 9.42 3.05 8.26
C ILE A 238 10.49 2.36 7.40
N PHE A 239 10.38 2.43 6.07
CA PHE A 239 11.40 1.90 5.16
C PHE A 239 12.75 2.55 5.40
N ALA A 240 12.83 3.89 5.41
CA ALA A 240 14.06 4.62 5.66
C ALA A 240 14.66 4.27 7.04
N ALA A 241 13.82 4.17 8.07
CA ALA A 241 14.25 3.75 9.40
C ALA A 241 14.84 2.32 9.43
N SER A 242 14.25 1.40 8.66
CA SER A 242 14.69 0.00 8.60
C SER A 242 16.01 -0.20 7.84
N GLN A 243 16.23 0.58 6.79
CA GLN A 243 17.41 0.49 5.93
C GLN A 243 18.56 1.40 6.42
N ARG A 244 18.25 2.40 7.25
CA ARG A 244 19.17 3.46 7.70
C ARG A 244 19.87 4.23 6.59
N PHE A 245 19.24 4.21 5.42
CA PHE A 245 19.70 4.85 4.21
C PHE A 245 18.48 5.13 3.32
N VAL A 246 18.50 6.27 2.64
CA VAL A 246 17.50 6.61 1.64
C VAL A 246 18.19 7.27 0.44
N SER A 247 17.90 6.79 -0.77
CA SER A 247 18.41 7.35 -2.03
C SER A 247 17.28 7.58 -3.04
N PRO A 248 17.44 8.53 -4.00
CA PRO A 248 16.40 8.81 -4.98
C PRO A 248 16.09 7.61 -5.89
N GLU A 249 17.10 6.76 -6.10
CA GLU A 249 17.03 5.53 -6.91
C GLU A 249 16.10 4.47 -6.32
N SER A 250 15.74 4.58 -5.04
CA SER A 250 14.75 3.69 -4.42
C SER A 250 13.31 4.01 -4.83
N PHE A 251 13.07 5.15 -5.49
CA PHE A 251 11.75 5.71 -5.77
C PHE A 251 11.50 5.86 -7.27
N THR A 252 11.60 4.76 -8.01
CA THR A 252 11.45 4.75 -9.47
C THR A 252 10.02 4.53 -9.94
N LEU A 253 9.77 4.81 -11.22
CA LEU A 253 8.51 4.48 -11.86
C LEU A 253 8.22 2.97 -11.81
N GLN A 254 9.27 2.14 -11.96
CA GLN A 254 9.16 0.69 -11.89
C GLN A 254 8.57 0.24 -10.55
N GLU A 255 8.98 0.86 -9.45
CA GLU A 255 8.41 0.60 -8.12
C GLU A 255 6.93 0.97 -8.05
N SER A 256 6.55 2.12 -8.60
CA SER A 256 5.14 2.54 -8.65
C SER A 256 4.28 1.56 -9.44
N VAL A 257 4.77 1.12 -10.61
CA VAL A 257 4.09 0.10 -11.43
C VAL A 257 3.98 -1.21 -10.68
N LEU A 258 5.01 -1.64 -9.95
CA LEU A 258 4.95 -2.85 -9.13
C LEU A 258 3.85 -2.78 -8.05
N ILE A 259 3.68 -1.63 -7.41
CA ILE A 259 2.60 -1.40 -6.42
C ILE A 259 1.21 -1.40 -7.08
N VAL A 260 1.08 -0.87 -8.31
CA VAL A 260 -0.17 -0.98 -9.07
C VAL A 260 -0.46 -2.44 -9.42
N LEU A 261 0.55 -3.16 -9.90
CA LEU A 261 0.43 -4.55 -10.33
C LEU A 261 -0.01 -5.49 -9.21
N MET A 262 0.49 -5.32 -7.97
CA MET A 262 0.01 -6.16 -6.85
C MET A 262 -1.47 -5.95 -6.55
N ILE A 263 -2.01 -4.75 -6.74
CA ILE A 263 -3.43 -4.47 -6.53
C ILE A 263 -4.26 -5.12 -7.64
N VAL A 264 -3.82 -4.98 -8.90
CA VAL A 264 -4.51 -5.57 -10.06
C VAL A 264 -4.51 -7.10 -9.99
N VAL A 265 -3.34 -7.70 -9.77
CA VAL A 265 -3.15 -9.15 -9.66
C VAL A 265 -3.86 -9.72 -8.43
N GLY A 266 -3.73 -9.03 -7.30
CA GLY A 266 -4.34 -9.44 -6.04
C GLY A 266 -5.87 -9.36 -6.04
N GLY A 267 -6.42 -8.30 -6.62
CA GLY A 267 -7.85 -8.01 -6.69
C GLY A 267 -8.14 -6.56 -6.26
N ILE A 268 -8.60 -5.75 -7.21
CA ILE A 268 -8.88 -4.33 -7.01
C ILE A 268 -9.99 -4.14 -5.96
N GLY A 269 -9.75 -3.26 -4.99
CA GLY A 269 -10.73 -2.92 -3.95
C GLY A 269 -10.86 -3.97 -2.85
N ASN A 270 -9.87 -4.86 -2.66
CA ASN A 270 -9.87 -5.85 -1.59
C ASN A 270 -8.52 -5.92 -0.86
N ILE A 271 -8.52 -5.64 0.44
CA ILE A 271 -7.32 -5.67 1.30
C ILE A 271 -6.62 -7.04 1.28
N PHE A 272 -7.37 -8.15 1.29
CA PHE A 272 -6.74 -9.49 1.22
C PHE A 272 -6.20 -9.80 -0.17
N GLY A 273 -6.80 -9.24 -1.21
CA GLY A 273 -6.26 -9.28 -2.57
C GLY A 273 -4.88 -8.66 -2.60
N ILE A 274 -4.71 -7.47 -2.02
CA ILE A 274 -3.42 -6.78 -1.91
C ILE A 274 -2.39 -7.65 -1.18
N VAL A 275 -2.75 -8.28 -0.06
CA VAL A 275 -1.85 -9.18 0.68
C VAL A 275 -1.41 -10.36 -0.20
N ALA A 276 -2.33 -11.00 -0.92
CA ALA A 276 -2.00 -12.10 -1.83
C ALA A 276 -1.15 -11.64 -3.03
N GLY A 277 -1.48 -10.49 -3.63
CA GLY A 277 -0.74 -9.91 -4.74
C GLY A 277 0.69 -9.53 -4.34
N ALA A 278 0.85 -8.90 -3.17
CA ALA A 278 2.16 -8.58 -2.62
C ALA A 278 2.95 -9.86 -2.28
N ALA A 279 2.31 -10.87 -1.68
CA ALA A 279 2.97 -12.14 -1.39
C ALA A 279 3.54 -12.78 -2.67
N ILE A 280 2.79 -12.76 -3.77
CA ILE A 280 3.27 -13.30 -5.04
C ILE A 280 4.36 -12.42 -5.64
N LEU A 281 4.13 -11.11 -5.79
CA LEU A 281 5.08 -10.24 -6.48
C LEU A 281 6.37 -9.97 -5.70
N ILE A 282 6.38 -10.15 -4.38
CA ILE A 282 7.58 -9.98 -3.55
C ILE A 282 8.27 -11.31 -3.25
N LEU A 283 7.53 -12.37 -2.91
CA LEU A 283 8.16 -13.66 -2.56
C LEU A 283 8.55 -14.47 -3.79
N LEU A 284 7.84 -14.35 -4.91
CA LEU A 284 8.19 -15.15 -6.09
C LEU A 284 9.56 -14.77 -6.68
N PRO A 285 9.90 -13.48 -6.89
CA PRO A 285 11.25 -13.11 -7.33
C PRO A 285 12.34 -13.58 -6.37
N GLU A 286 12.02 -13.68 -5.08
CA GLU A 286 12.92 -14.16 -4.04
C GLU A 286 13.14 -15.67 -4.15
N LEU A 287 12.08 -16.46 -4.39
CA LEU A 287 12.19 -17.91 -4.64
C LEU A 287 12.92 -18.21 -5.96
N LEU A 288 12.75 -17.35 -6.96
CA LEU A 288 13.43 -17.44 -8.25
C LEU A 288 14.82 -16.79 -8.26
N ARG A 289 15.36 -16.40 -7.10
CA ARG A 289 16.65 -15.71 -7.01
C ARG A 289 17.80 -16.54 -7.59
N GLU A 290 17.74 -17.86 -7.46
CA GLU A 290 18.73 -18.78 -8.04
C GLU A 290 18.70 -18.81 -9.59
N PHE A 291 17.57 -18.43 -10.19
CA PHE A 291 17.35 -18.32 -11.63
C PHE A 291 17.34 -16.85 -12.09
N ALA A 292 18.27 -16.05 -11.58
CA ALA A 292 18.27 -14.59 -11.73
C ALA A 292 18.08 -14.09 -13.18
N GLU A 293 18.68 -14.77 -14.16
CA GLU A 293 18.56 -14.42 -15.59
C GLU A 293 17.14 -14.59 -16.14
N TRP A 294 16.42 -15.63 -15.71
CA TRP A 294 15.08 -15.97 -16.19
C TRP A 294 13.96 -15.37 -15.33
N ARG A 295 14.31 -14.71 -14.23
CA ARG A 295 13.37 -14.19 -13.23
C ARG A 295 12.31 -13.26 -13.83
N ILE A 296 12.73 -12.32 -14.68
CA ILE A 296 11.82 -11.35 -15.33
C ILE A 296 10.87 -12.07 -16.30
N LEU A 297 11.37 -13.09 -17.02
CA LEU A 297 10.58 -13.89 -17.94
C LEU A 297 9.51 -14.70 -17.20
N PHE A 298 9.87 -15.41 -16.13
CA PHE A 298 8.92 -16.16 -15.32
C PHE A 298 7.87 -15.25 -14.66
N LEU A 299 8.29 -14.09 -14.17
CA LEU A 299 7.36 -13.12 -13.57
C LEU A 299 6.38 -12.58 -14.60
N GLY A 300 6.85 -12.18 -15.80
CA GLY A 300 5.98 -11.73 -16.88
C GLY A 300 5.00 -12.80 -17.34
N LEU A 301 5.47 -14.04 -17.50
CA LEU A 301 4.63 -15.16 -17.94
C LEU A 301 3.58 -15.52 -16.89
N LEU A 302 3.94 -15.54 -15.61
CA LEU A 302 3.00 -15.71 -14.51
C LEU A 302 1.94 -14.60 -14.52
N MET A 303 2.36 -13.34 -14.65
CA MET A 303 1.45 -12.20 -14.66
C MET A 303 0.43 -12.28 -15.80
N ILE A 304 0.89 -12.58 -17.01
CA ILE A 304 0.00 -12.77 -18.17
C ILE A 304 -0.97 -13.94 -17.91
N SER A 305 -0.45 -15.07 -17.45
CA SER A 305 -1.26 -16.26 -17.17
C SER A 305 -2.34 -15.98 -16.12
N LEU A 306 -2.00 -15.22 -15.09
CA LEU A 306 -2.90 -14.87 -14.00
C LEU A 306 -3.97 -13.87 -14.46
N ILE A 307 -3.61 -12.86 -15.25
CA ILE A 307 -4.56 -11.90 -15.83
C ILE A 307 -5.57 -12.63 -16.74
N ILE A 308 -5.11 -13.61 -17.53
CA ILE A 308 -5.99 -14.42 -18.39
C ILE A 308 -6.89 -15.34 -17.55
N ALA A 309 -6.33 -16.02 -16.55
CA ALA A 309 -7.08 -17.01 -15.76
C ALA A 309 -8.04 -16.36 -14.75
N ARG A 310 -7.69 -15.18 -14.21
CA ARG A 310 -8.40 -14.50 -13.11
C ARG A 310 -8.42 -12.97 -13.34
N PRO A 311 -9.22 -12.47 -14.29
CA PRO A 311 -9.26 -11.04 -14.63
C PRO A 311 -9.78 -10.14 -13.50
N ALA A 312 -10.51 -10.70 -12.53
CA ALA A 312 -10.96 -10.00 -11.32
C ALA A 312 -9.92 -9.99 -10.18
N GLY A 313 -8.72 -10.54 -10.43
CA GLY A 313 -7.69 -10.80 -9.44
C GLY A 313 -7.86 -12.14 -8.71
N ILE A 314 -6.84 -12.51 -7.93
CA ILE A 314 -6.80 -13.78 -7.19
C ILE A 314 -7.92 -13.85 -6.15
N VAL A 315 -8.08 -12.77 -5.39
CA VAL A 315 -9.08 -12.65 -4.32
C VAL A 315 -10.21 -11.73 -4.81
N PRO A 316 -11.39 -12.29 -5.11
CA PRO A 316 -12.51 -11.48 -5.59
C PRO A 316 -12.90 -10.42 -4.55
N ARG A 317 -13.40 -9.27 -5.01
CA ARG A 317 -13.90 -8.21 -4.12
C ARG A 317 -15.01 -8.67 -3.17
N SER A 318 -15.73 -9.74 -3.52
CA SER A 318 -16.76 -10.31 -2.65
C SER A 318 -16.19 -11.09 -1.45
N PHE A 319 -14.89 -11.42 -1.42
CA PHE A 319 -14.23 -12.12 -0.31
C PHE A 319 -13.45 -11.14 0.57
N GLY A 320 -14.18 -10.36 1.38
CA GLY A 320 -13.61 -9.38 2.31
C GLY A 320 -13.52 -9.86 3.77
N PRO A 321 -13.04 -9.00 4.69
CA PRO A 321 -12.90 -9.29 6.14
C PRO A 321 -14.19 -9.82 6.76
N GLU A 322 -15.33 -9.33 6.31
CA GLU A 322 -16.64 -9.75 6.79
C GLU A 322 -16.94 -11.22 6.51
N LYS A 323 -16.53 -11.77 5.36
CA LYS A 323 -16.74 -13.20 5.07
C LYS A 323 -15.82 -14.08 5.90
N LEU A 324 -14.57 -13.65 6.14
CA LEU A 324 -13.64 -14.38 7.01
C LEU A 324 -14.12 -14.36 8.47
N ILE A 325 -14.53 -13.19 8.97
CA ILE A 325 -15.07 -13.02 10.33
C ILE A 325 -16.38 -13.82 10.47
N ARG A 326 -17.28 -13.78 9.49
CA ARG A 326 -18.49 -14.63 9.45
C ARG A 326 -18.15 -16.12 9.43
N GLY A 327 -17.14 -16.51 8.66
CA GLY A 327 -16.66 -17.88 8.60
C GLY A 327 -16.12 -18.37 9.94
N LEU A 328 -15.31 -17.56 10.62
CA LEU A 328 -14.70 -17.89 11.91
C LEU A 328 -15.73 -17.89 13.06
N PHE A 329 -16.53 -16.82 13.16
CA PHE A 329 -17.38 -16.49 14.30
C PHE A 329 -18.89 -16.74 14.08
N GLY A 330 -19.33 -17.13 12.89
CA GLY A 330 -20.70 -17.61 12.65
C GLY A 330 -21.83 -16.57 12.75
N LYS A 331 -21.52 -15.26 12.77
CA LYS A 331 -22.48 -14.16 12.78
C LYS A 331 -22.32 -13.27 11.55
#